data_AF-A0A327TJG1-F1
#
_entry.id   AF-A0A327TJG1-F1
#
_cell.length_a   1.000
_cell.length_b   1.000
_cell.length_c   1.000
_cell.angle_alpha   90.00
_cell.angle_beta   90.00
_cell.angle_gamma   90.00
#
_symmetry.space_group_name_H-M   'P 1'
#
loop_
_entity.id
_entity.type
_entity.pdbx_description
1 polymer ?
#
loop_
_entity_poly.entity_id
_entity_poly.type
_entity_poly.pdbx_seq_one_letter_code
_entity_poly.pdbx_strand_id
1 'polypeptide(L)'
;LARLVAAAAALDPTVRVIVITGKTGPDWAPLRHVAHQWIAGASPDIIRRVLDVIEQTIGEMQDRGTELDRLYEEDPELVPEGKITRELAAKGMGPVLLVVDELQELLDGAALVQVPIEDEPENGGRAKTRSGRDLMVEGFARYVRVTRFVGGMGVFITQRPDANSVPTALREVCAKRASYRVKGDRSAKMVLGDDAVAGGAAPHLLGDASKGVVVLDQGDEGGHTTLKADVIDLPQFREICLRGRQLREEAGTLTGDAHEYGREDAEEAARVRLLTDCVNVLDANGVDRARTERLVEMLQHLYDRYDDITKPGLQARLRAAGAGTTVKLGAIDGMANPNGYTRAQIADAIPRKKG
;
A
#
# COMPACT_ATOMS: atom_id res chain seq x y z
N LEU A 1 -1.72 18.43 -0.20
CA LEU A 1 -2.85 18.03 0.67
C LEU A 1 -3.06 16.52 0.73
N ALA A 2 -3.54 15.83 -0.32
CA ALA A 2 -3.85 14.39 -0.22
C ALA A 2 -2.64 13.53 0.23
N ARG A 3 -1.44 13.83 -0.29
CA ARG A 3 -0.19 13.20 0.18
C ARG A 3 0.09 13.41 1.67
N LEU A 4 -0.28 14.57 2.25
CA LEU A 4 -0.14 14.83 3.69
C LEU A 4 -1.07 13.92 4.52
N VAL A 5 -2.31 13.72 4.07
CA VAL A 5 -3.27 12.82 4.71
C VAL A 5 -2.76 11.38 4.68
N ALA A 6 -2.30 10.93 3.52
CA ALA A 6 -1.73 9.60 3.38
C ALA A 6 -0.42 9.42 4.17
N ALA A 7 0.43 10.45 4.25
CA ALA A 7 1.65 10.44 5.05
C ALA A 7 1.34 10.32 6.55
N ALA A 8 0.31 11.02 7.05
CA ALA A 8 -0.13 10.88 8.43
C ALA A 8 -0.64 9.44 8.72
N ALA A 9 -1.49 8.89 7.84
CA ALA A 9 -1.96 7.51 7.94
C ALA A 9 -0.83 6.48 7.83
N ALA A 10 0.19 6.75 7.02
CA ALA A 10 1.37 5.89 6.93
C ALA A 10 2.16 5.85 8.25
N LEU A 11 2.12 6.89 9.09
CA LEU A 11 2.84 6.89 10.37
C LEU A 11 2.07 6.27 11.53
N ASP A 12 0.77 6.00 11.37
CA ASP A 12 -0.02 5.27 12.37
C ASP A 12 -0.07 3.78 11.99
N PRO A 13 0.55 2.88 12.78
CA PRO A 13 0.59 1.45 12.46
C PRO A 13 -0.78 0.76 12.61
N THR A 14 -1.77 1.41 13.23
CA THR A 14 -3.14 0.87 13.37
C THR A 14 -4.03 1.21 12.18
N VAL A 15 -3.62 2.17 11.33
CA VAL A 15 -4.40 2.56 10.14
C VAL A 15 -4.06 1.64 8.98
N ARG A 16 -5.09 0.99 8.44
CA ARG A 16 -5.00 0.23 7.18
C ARG A 16 -5.16 1.17 5.99
N VAL A 17 -4.22 1.14 5.05
CA VAL A 17 -4.24 2.01 3.86
C VAL A 17 -4.58 1.18 2.61
N ILE A 18 -5.60 1.60 1.87
CA ILE A 18 -5.97 1.06 0.56
C ILE A 18 -5.72 2.16 -0.48
N VAL A 19 -4.97 1.85 -1.52
CA VAL A 19 -4.66 2.79 -2.60
C VAL A 19 -5.20 2.27 -3.92
N ILE A 20 -6.04 3.08 -4.55
CA ILE A 20 -6.61 2.84 -5.86
C ILE A 20 -6.29 4.05 -6.74
N THR A 21 -5.61 3.86 -7.85
CA THR A 21 -5.30 4.95 -8.78
C THR A 21 -5.65 4.57 -10.21
N GLY A 22 -6.32 5.46 -10.93
CA GLY A 22 -6.74 5.22 -12.32
C GLY A 22 -5.58 5.14 -13.32
N LYS A 23 -4.37 5.58 -12.94
CA LYS A 23 -3.18 5.55 -13.78
C LYS A 23 -2.02 4.86 -13.09
N THR A 24 -1.11 4.28 -13.87
CA THR A 24 0.20 3.86 -13.36
C THR A 24 1.12 5.08 -13.25
N GLY A 25 1.84 5.21 -12.13
CA GLY A 25 2.75 6.33 -11.94
C GLY A 25 3.46 6.34 -10.59
N PRO A 26 4.48 7.19 -10.43
CA PRO A 26 5.30 7.25 -9.22
C PRO A 26 4.63 8.03 -8.07
N ASP A 27 3.56 8.80 -8.34
CA ASP A 27 2.96 9.76 -7.40
C ASP A 27 2.63 9.16 -6.02
N TRP A 28 2.19 7.89 -6.03
CA TRP A 28 1.79 7.12 -4.85
C TRP A 28 2.65 5.89 -4.58
N ALA A 29 3.64 5.59 -5.44
CA ALA A 29 4.46 4.39 -5.33
C ALA A 29 5.09 4.16 -3.93
N PRO A 30 5.51 5.20 -3.19
CA PRO A 30 5.94 5.04 -1.79
C PRO A 30 4.96 4.30 -0.88
N LEU A 31 3.64 4.44 -1.08
CA LEU A 31 2.63 3.79 -0.23
C LEU A 31 2.63 2.26 -0.39
N ARG A 32 3.22 1.70 -1.44
CA ARG A 32 3.36 0.23 -1.57
C ARG A 32 4.07 -0.40 -0.38
N HIS A 33 4.89 0.35 0.36
CA HIS A 33 5.54 -0.13 1.59
C HIS A 33 4.57 -0.34 2.77
N VAL A 34 3.37 0.25 2.74
CA VAL A 34 2.41 0.23 3.86
C VAL A 34 0.97 -0.12 3.44
N ALA A 35 0.65 -0.10 2.15
CA ALA A 35 -0.68 -0.31 1.63
C ALA A 35 -1.10 -1.78 1.74
N HIS A 36 -2.21 -2.02 2.40
CA HIS A 36 -2.86 -3.33 2.45
C HIS A 36 -3.37 -3.76 1.07
N GLN A 37 -3.86 -2.82 0.26
CA GLN A 37 -4.20 -3.05 -1.13
C GLN A 37 -3.60 -1.94 -1.99
N TRP A 38 -2.93 -2.33 -3.07
CA TRP A 38 -2.37 -1.44 -4.08
C TRP A 38 -2.95 -1.81 -5.45
N ILE A 39 -3.77 -0.93 -6.00
CA ILE A 39 -4.41 -1.10 -7.30
C ILE A 39 -4.08 0.10 -8.17
N ALA A 40 -3.52 -0.13 -9.36
CA ALA A 40 -3.13 0.92 -10.29
C ALA A 40 -3.53 0.60 -11.73
N GLY A 41 -4.24 1.52 -12.37
CA GLY A 41 -4.78 1.42 -13.73
C GLY A 41 -6.31 1.37 -13.75
N ALA A 42 -6.88 1.29 -14.96
CA ALA A 42 -8.33 1.29 -15.19
C ALA A 42 -8.76 0.31 -16.28
N SER A 43 -7.99 -0.77 -16.50
CA SER A 43 -8.42 -1.85 -17.41
C SER A 43 -9.64 -2.58 -16.86
N PRO A 44 -10.47 -3.25 -17.69
CA PRO A 44 -11.66 -3.96 -17.23
C PRO A 44 -11.42 -4.93 -16.06
N ASP A 45 -10.30 -5.66 -16.05
CA ASP A 45 -9.97 -6.58 -14.95
C ASP A 45 -9.56 -5.84 -13.67
N ILE A 46 -8.86 -4.72 -13.81
CA ILE A 46 -8.54 -3.85 -12.67
C ILE A 46 -9.82 -3.26 -12.08
N ILE A 47 -10.77 -2.80 -12.92
CA ILE A 47 -12.05 -2.29 -12.45
C ILE A 47 -12.81 -3.36 -11.64
N ARG A 48 -12.85 -4.60 -12.12
CA ARG A 48 -13.48 -5.71 -11.36
C ARG A 48 -12.80 -5.90 -10.01
N ARG A 49 -11.46 -5.94 -9.98
CA ARG A 49 -10.70 -6.01 -8.71
C ARG A 49 -11.02 -4.84 -7.78
N VAL A 50 -11.20 -3.62 -8.30
CA VAL A 50 -11.61 -2.45 -7.49
C VAL A 50 -12.98 -2.68 -6.86
N LEU A 51 -13.96 -3.14 -7.65
CA LEU A 51 -15.32 -3.41 -7.15
C LEU A 51 -15.28 -4.47 -6.04
N ASP A 52 -14.57 -5.58 -6.26
CA ASP A 52 -14.43 -6.67 -5.29
C ASP A 52 -13.77 -6.18 -3.99
N VAL A 53 -12.69 -5.41 -4.09
CA VAL A 53 -11.98 -4.88 -2.91
C VAL A 53 -12.86 -3.91 -2.13
N ILE A 54 -13.64 -3.07 -2.78
CA ILE A 54 -14.55 -2.15 -2.09
C ILE A 54 -15.67 -2.92 -1.40
N GLU A 55 -16.26 -3.91 -2.06
CA GLU A 55 -17.29 -4.77 -1.45
C GLU A 55 -16.76 -5.51 -0.24
N GLN A 56 -15.62 -6.20 -0.37
CA GLN A 56 -14.95 -6.92 0.72
C GLN A 56 -14.61 -5.98 1.88
N THR A 57 -14.05 -4.80 1.58
CA THR A 57 -13.69 -3.82 2.61
C THR A 57 -14.91 -3.35 3.37
N ILE A 58 -16.03 -3.08 2.68
CA ILE A 58 -17.27 -2.68 3.36
C ILE A 58 -17.78 -3.82 4.24
N GLY A 59 -17.83 -5.05 3.73
CA GLY A 59 -18.26 -6.23 4.49
C GLY A 59 -17.46 -6.39 5.79
N GLU A 60 -16.13 -6.41 5.70
CA GLU A 60 -15.27 -6.50 6.88
C GLU A 60 -15.50 -5.35 7.87
N MET A 61 -15.69 -4.12 7.38
CA MET A 61 -15.98 -2.99 8.27
C MET A 61 -17.36 -3.08 8.91
N GLN A 62 -18.35 -3.65 8.24
CA GLN A 62 -19.65 -3.95 8.85
C GLN A 62 -19.53 -5.02 9.93
N ASP A 63 -18.73 -6.07 9.71
CA ASP A 63 -18.44 -7.09 10.72
C ASP A 63 -17.75 -6.49 11.95
N ARG A 64 -16.81 -5.54 11.76
CA ARG A 64 -16.23 -4.76 12.87
C ARG A 64 -17.29 -3.96 13.62
N GLY A 65 -18.33 -3.48 12.94
CA GLY A 65 -19.45 -2.78 13.57
C GLY A 65 -20.27 -3.70 14.48
N THR A 66 -20.57 -4.91 14.01
CA THR A 66 -21.22 -5.97 14.81
C THR A 66 -20.37 -6.33 16.03
N GLU A 67 -19.06 -6.48 15.85
CA GLU A 67 -18.14 -6.76 16.96
C GLU A 67 -18.07 -5.59 17.95
N LEU A 68 -18.07 -4.34 17.47
CA LEU A 68 -18.09 -3.16 18.34
C LEU A 68 -19.36 -3.09 19.21
N ASP A 69 -20.51 -3.46 18.63
CA ASP A 69 -21.79 -3.53 19.34
C ASP A 69 -21.76 -4.62 20.42
N ARG A 70 -21.28 -5.82 20.07
CA ARG A 70 -21.08 -6.92 21.03
C ARG A 70 -20.16 -6.52 22.19
N LEU A 71 -19.02 -5.89 21.89
CA LEU A 71 -18.08 -5.44 22.91
C LEU A 71 -18.67 -4.36 23.80
N TYR A 72 -19.51 -3.46 23.26
CA TYR A 72 -20.20 -2.45 24.06
C TYR A 72 -21.25 -3.08 25.01
N GLU A 73 -21.97 -4.12 24.57
CA GLU A 73 -22.89 -4.85 25.44
C GLU A 73 -22.18 -5.61 26.57
N GLU A 74 -20.99 -6.16 26.30
CA GLU A 74 -20.20 -6.92 27.27
C GLU A 74 -19.42 -6.03 28.25
N ASP A 75 -18.79 -4.96 27.74
CA ASP A 75 -17.95 -4.03 28.50
C ASP A 75 -18.01 -2.61 27.91
N PRO A 76 -18.97 -1.78 28.35
CA PRO A 76 -19.09 -0.39 27.91
C PRO A 76 -17.85 0.47 28.19
N GLU A 77 -17.01 0.11 29.17
CA GLU A 77 -15.79 0.87 29.49
C GLU A 77 -14.70 0.68 28.43
N LEU A 78 -14.68 -0.48 27.76
CA LEU A 78 -13.80 -0.77 26.62
C LEU A 78 -14.19 0.03 25.36
N VAL A 79 -15.47 0.40 25.25
CA VAL A 79 -16.07 1.07 24.09
C VAL A 79 -16.80 2.38 24.51
N PRO A 80 -16.08 3.35 25.12
CA PRO A 80 -16.69 4.57 25.60
C PRO A 80 -17.36 5.33 24.46
N GLU A 81 -18.61 5.76 24.66
CA GLU A 81 -19.45 6.46 23.66
C GLU A 81 -19.65 5.65 22.36
N GLY A 82 -19.53 4.32 22.41
CA GLY A 82 -19.62 3.45 21.23
C GLY A 82 -18.48 3.69 20.24
N LYS A 83 -17.29 4.10 20.71
CA LYS A 83 -16.14 4.46 19.86
C LYS A 83 -15.00 3.45 19.95
N ILE A 84 -14.32 3.28 18.83
CA ILE A 84 -13.06 2.54 18.75
C ILE A 84 -11.99 3.29 19.54
N THR A 85 -11.45 2.63 20.55
CA THR A 85 -10.30 3.12 21.33
C THR A 85 -8.97 2.75 20.66
N ARG A 86 -7.85 3.31 21.15
CA ARG A 86 -6.52 2.89 20.67
C ARG A 86 -6.22 1.43 20.94
N GLU A 87 -6.74 0.87 22.04
CA GLU A 87 -6.55 -0.54 22.36
C GLU A 87 -7.26 -1.45 21.35
N LEU A 88 -8.52 -1.13 21.01
CA LEU A 88 -9.27 -1.84 19.98
C LEU A 88 -8.62 -1.68 18.60
N ALA A 89 -8.11 -0.48 18.30
CA ALA A 89 -7.38 -0.23 17.06
C ALA A 89 -6.15 -1.14 16.90
N ALA A 90 -5.37 -1.31 17.97
CA ALA A 90 -4.22 -2.21 18.00
C ALA A 90 -4.61 -3.70 17.87
N LYS A 91 -5.84 -4.07 18.23
CA LYS A 91 -6.43 -5.41 18.07
C LYS A 91 -7.08 -5.63 16.69
N GLY A 92 -6.83 -4.76 15.71
CA GLY A 92 -7.31 -4.91 14.34
C GLY A 92 -8.60 -4.16 14.01
N MET A 93 -9.18 -3.43 14.97
CA MET A 93 -10.34 -2.55 14.72
C MET A 93 -9.94 -1.15 14.26
N GLY A 94 -8.67 -0.94 13.90
CA GLY A 94 -8.15 0.38 13.57
C GLY A 94 -8.75 1.00 12.30
N PRO A 95 -8.59 2.32 12.08
CA PRO A 95 -9.20 3.01 10.96
C PRO A 95 -8.74 2.46 9.60
N VAL A 96 -9.56 2.66 8.57
CA VAL A 96 -9.21 2.30 7.18
C VAL A 96 -9.24 3.57 6.35
N LEU A 97 -8.11 3.90 5.71
CA LEU A 97 -8.01 4.99 4.75
C LEU A 97 -8.07 4.44 3.33
N LEU A 98 -9.11 4.80 2.59
CA LEU A 98 -9.25 4.58 1.16
C LEU A 98 -8.78 5.83 0.40
N VAL A 99 -7.65 5.72 -0.30
CA VAL A 99 -7.14 6.75 -1.21
C VAL A 99 -7.51 6.36 -2.64
N VAL A 100 -8.32 7.18 -3.29
CA VAL A 100 -8.73 7.02 -4.70
C VAL A 100 -8.20 8.21 -5.50
N ASP A 101 -7.23 7.95 -6.37
CA ASP A 101 -6.62 8.96 -7.25
C ASP A 101 -7.01 8.77 -8.71
N GLU A 102 -7.06 9.87 -9.45
CA GLU A 102 -7.57 9.91 -10.82
C GLU A 102 -8.97 9.27 -10.94
N LEU A 103 -9.88 9.67 -10.04
CA LEU A 103 -11.24 9.14 -9.98
C LEU A 103 -11.94 9.13 -11.35
N GLN A 104 -11.73 10.15 -12.16
CA GLN A 104 -12.31 10.23 -13.50
C GLN A 104 -11.85 9.09 -14.43
N GLU A 105 -10.57 8.70 -14.37
CA GLU A 105 -10.05 7.62 -15.21
C GLU A 105 -10.61 6.26 -14.76
N LEU A 106 -10.79 6.07 -13.44
CA LEU A 106 -11.46 4.89 -12.90
C LEU A 106 -12.93 4.81 -13.34
N LEU A 107 -13.65 5.94 -13.28
CA LEU A 107 -15.07 5.99 -13.68
C LEU A 107 -15.27 5.83 -15.19
N ASP A 108 -14.33 6.32 -16.00
CA ASP A 108 -14.34 6.14 -17.45
C ASP A 108 -14.01 4.69 -17.83
N GLY A 109 -13.01 4.08 -17.19
CA GLY A 109 -12.73 2.65 -17.34
C GLY A 109 -13.90 1.78 -16.89
N ALA A 110 -14.55 2.13 -15.77
CA ALA A 110 -15.70 1.41 -15.24
C ALA A 110 -16.95 1.50 -16.12
N ALA A 111 -17.09 2.57 -16.91
CA ALA A 111 -18.19 2.70 -17.87
C ALA A 111 -18.12 1.65 -19.01
N LEU A 112 -16.94 1.05 -19.23
CA LEU A 112 -16.71 -0.01 -20.21
C LEU A 112 -17.00 -1.41 -19.66
N VAL A 113 -17.30 -1.53 -18.36
CA VAL A 113 -17.53 -2.82 -17.68
C VAL A 113 -19.02 -3.01 -17.43
N GLN A 114 -19.52 -4.20 -17.75
CA GLN A 114 -20.85 -4.67 -17.36
C GLN A 114 -20.68 -5.83 -16.39
N VAL A 115 -21.36 -5.76 -15.26
CA VAL A 115 -21.30 -6.78 -14.20
C VAL A 115 -22.63 -7.53 -14.17
N PRO A 116 -22.63 -8.88 -14.34
CA PRO A 116 -23.82 -9.69 -14.20
C PRO A 116 -24.43 -9.54 -12.80
N ILE A 117 -25.76 -9.47 -12.73
CA ILE A 117 -26.51 -9.64 -11.49
C ILE A 117 -26.79 -11.14 -11.36
N GLU A 118 -26.50 -11.74 -10.21
CA GLU A 118 -26.68 -13.18 -9.92
C GLU A 118 -28.15 -13.66 -9.91
N ASP A 119 -29.09 -12.83 -10.38
CA ASP A 119 -30.47 -13.25 -10.58
C ASP A 119 -30.55 -14.23 -11.77
N GLU A 120 -30.86 -15.49 -11.50
CA GLU A 120 -31.24 -16.42 -12.57
C GLU A 120 -32.47 -15.88 -13.29
N PRO A 121 -32.41 -15.67 -14.62
CA PRO A 121 -33.58 -15.25 -15.36
C PRO A 121 -34.58 -16.41 -15.37
N GLU A 122 -35.68 -16.27 -14.61
CA GLU A 122 -36.77 -17.26 -14.46
C GLU A 122 -37.27 -17.85 -15.80
N ASN A 123 -37.04 -17.17 -16.93
CA ASN A 123 -37.53 -17.55 -18.25
C ASN A 123 -36.45 -17.64 -19.34
N GLY A 124 -35.18 -17.95 -19.00
CA GLY A 124 -34.12 -18.15 -20.01
C GLY A 124 -33.72 -16.87 -20.77
N GLY A 125 -34.00 -15.71 -20.18
CA GLY A 125 -33.59 -14.41 -20.70
C GLY A 125 -32.10 -14.12 -20.53
N ARG A 126 -31.62 -13.02 -21.10
CA ARG A 126 -30.23 -12.56 -20.90
C ARG A 126 -30.06 -12.13 -19.44
N ALA A 127 -28.97 -12.57 -18.79
CA ALA A 127 -28.62 -12.14 -17.43
C ALA A 127 -28.67 -10.61 -17.33
N LYS A 128 -29.35 -10.09 -16.30
CA LYS A 128 -29.37 -8.64 -16.05
C LYS A 128 -27.96 -8.20 -15.72
N THR A 129 -27.55 -7.04 -16.21
CA THR A 129 -26.23 -6.48 -15.94
C THR A 129 -26.37 -5.07 -15.37
N ARG A 130 -25.42 -4.68 -14.52
CA ARG A 130 -25.26 -3.30 -14.07
C ARG A 130 -23.98 -2.70 -14.65
N SER A 131 -24.03 -1.39 -14.90
CA SER A 131 -22.87 -0.60 -15.27
C SER A 131 -21.83 -0.61 -14.15
N GLY A 132 -20.58 -0.94 -14.50
CA GLY A 132 -19.46 -0.89 -13.56
C GLY A 132 -19.24 0.51 -12.98
N ARG A 133 -19.54 1.56 -13.75
CA ARG A 133 -19.49 2.95 -13.27
C ARG A 133 -20.49 3.19 -12.14
N ASP A 134 -21.73 2.73 -12.29
CA ASP A 134 -22.77 2.93 -11.27
C ASP A 134 -22.42 2.16 -9.99
N LEU A 135 -21.95 0.92 -10.14
CA LEU A 135 -21.46 0.10 -9.03
C LEU A 135 -20.27 0.74 -8.32
N MET A 136 -19.33 1.34 -9.06
CA MET A 136 -18.16 2.00 -8.48
C MET A 136 -18.55 3.24 -7.69
N VAL A 137 -19.42 4.10 -8.26
CA VAL A 137 -19.93 5.29 -7.56
C VAL A 137 -20.71 4.89 -6.31
N GLU A 138 -21.60 3.89 -6.43
CA GLU A 138 -22.36 3.35 -5.31
C GLU A 138 -21.44 2.78 -4.23
N GLY A 139 -20.44 1.97 -4.62
CA GLY A 139 -19.49 1.34 -3.72
C GLY A 139 -18.68 2.36 -2.93
N PHE A 140 -18.08 3.35 -3.60
CA PHE A 140 -17.35 4.42 -2.92
C PHE A 140 -18.26 5.27 -2.01
N ALA A 141 -19.47 5.61 -2.45
CA ALA A 141 -20.40 6.36 -1.62
C ALA A 141 -20.90 5.56 -0.42
N ARG A 142 -21.18 4.26 -0.62
CA ARG A 142 -21.58 3.32 0.42
C ARG A 142 -20.45 3.15 1.43
N TYR A 143 -19.20 2.98 0.99
CA TYR A 143 -18.03 2.94 1.86
C TYR A 143 -18.01 4.12 2.83
N VAL A 144 -18.04 5.36 2.33
CA VAL A 144 -18.02 6.55 3.20
C VAL A 144 -19.21 6.57 4.17
N ARG A 145 -20.42 6.26 3.67
CA ARG A 145 -21.65 6.35 4.45
C ARG A 145 -21.71 5.33 5.58
N VAL A 146 -21.38 4.06 5.31
CA VAL A 146 -21.64 2.96 6.24
C VAL A 146 -20.43 2.58 7.09
N THR A 147 -19.22 3.06 6.75
CA THR A 147 -18.01 2.69 7.48
C THR A 147 -17.48 3.79 8.42
N ARG A 148 -18.03 5.02 8.34
CA ARG A 148 -17.59 6.17 9.15
C ARG A 148 -17.56 5.92 10.66
N PHE A 149 -18.53 5.16 11.18
CA PHE A 149 -18.65 4.92 12.61
C PHE A 149 -17.59 3.93 13.14
N VAL A 150 -17.03 3.12 12.24
CA VAL A 150 -15.92 2.18 12.49
C VAL A 150 -14.59 2.65 11.89
N GLY A 151 -14.43 3.96 11.69
CA GLY A 151 -13.15 4.55 11.29
C GLY A 151 -12.82 4.47 9.79
N GLY A 152 -13.81 4.28 8.92
CA GLY A 152 -13.61 4.38 7.47
C GLY A 152 -13.46 5.83 6.99
N MET A 153 -12.44 6.09 6.18
CA MET A 153 -12.07 7.41 5.69
C MET A 153 -11.80 7.35 4.19
N GLY A 154 -12.52 8.15 3.39
CA GLY A 154 -12.32 8.23 1.94
C GLY A 154 -11.62 9.53 1.52
N VAL A 155 -10.60 9.43 0.67
CA VAL A 155 -9.94 10.56 -0.01
C VAL A 155 -10.04 10.34 -1.50
N PHE A 156 -10.92 11.09 -2.16
CA PHE A 156 -11.17 11.00 -3.60
C PHE A 156 -10.56 12.19 -4.31
N ILE A 157 -9.76 11.93 -5.35
CA ILE A 157 -8.93 12.93 -6.01
C ILE A 157 -9.19 12.87 -7.51
N THR A 158 -9.39 14.04 -8.12
CA THR A 158 -9.54 14.19 -9.56
C THR A 158 -8.84 15.45 -10.04
N GLN A 159 -8.27 15.39 -11.25
CA GLN A 159 -7.76 16.57 -11.95
C GLN A 159 -8.84 17.27 -12.79
N ARG A 160 -9.98 16.62 -13.04
CA ARG A 160 -11.08 17.14 -13.88
C ARG A 160 -12.28 17.50 -13.01
N PRO A 161 -12.53 18.79 -12.74
CA PRO A 161 -13.71 19.21 -11.99
C PRO A 161 -14.94 19.30 -12.91
N ASP A 162 -15.54 18.16 -13.22
CA ASP A 162 -16.82 18.06 -13.95
C ASP A 162 -17.79 17.06 -13.28
N ALA A 163 -19.06 17.10 -13.69
CA ALA A 163 -20.11 16.30 -13.08
C ALA A 163 -19.93 14.79 -13.27
N ASN A 164 -19.18 14.37 -14.30
CA ASN A 164 -18.88 12.96 -14.56
C ASN A 164 -17.72 12.49 -13.66
N SER A 165 -16.80 13.37 -13.33
CA SER A 165 -15.60 13.08 -12.54
C SER A 165 -15.85 13.20 -11.03
N VAL A 166 -16.84 14.00 -10.63
CA VAL A 166 -17.29 14.15 -9.23
C VAL A 166 -18.79 13.88 -9.12
N PRO A 167 -19.25 12.61 -9.14
CA PRO A 167 -20.67 12.25 -9.10
C PRO A 167 -21.41 12.77 -7.86
N THR A 168 -22.70 13.10 -8.02
CA THR A 168 -23.57 13.63 -6.94
C THR A 168 -23.56 12.77 -5.69
N ALA A 169 -23.69 11.44 -5.84
CA ALA A 169 -23.70 10.50 -4.72
C ALA A 169 -22.41 10.56 -3.87
N LEU A 170 -21.26 10.90 -4.47
CA LEU A 170 -20.02 11.12 -3.73
C LEU A 170 -19.98 12.50 -3.08
N ARG A 171 -20.49 13.55 -3.75
CA ARG A 171 -20.58 14.89 -3.16
C ARG A 171 -21.43 14.89 -1.89
N GLU A 172 -22.54 14.15 -1.87
CA GLU A 172 -23.45 14.09 -0.73
C GLU A 172 -22.81 13.46 0.53
N VAL A 173 -21.88 12.52 0.37
CA VAL A 173 -21.22 11.85 1.49
C VAL A 173 -19.86 12.45 1.85
N CYS A 174 -19.19 13.11 0.91
CA CYS A 174 -17.92 13.79 1.15
C CYS A 174 -18.17 15.21 1.70
N ALA A 175 -18.22 15.31 3.03
CA ALA A 175 -18.50 16.57 3.72
C ALA A 175 -17.41 17.62 3.49
N LYS A 176 -16.13 17.25 3.67
CA LYS A 176 -15.00 18.17 3.43
C LYS A 176 -14.58 18.12 1.96
N ARG A 177 -14.46 19.28 1.32
CA ARG A 177 -14.10 19.38 -0.09
C ARG A 177 -12.98 20.40 -0.29
N ALA A 178 -11.92 19.98 -0.97
CA ALA A 178 -10.73 20.80 -1.17
C ALA A 178 -10.52 21.07 -2.66
N SER A 179 -10.24 22.32 -3.01
CA SER A 179 -9.97 22.74 -4.37
C SER A 179 -8.66 23.54 -4.43
N TYR A 180 -7.73 23.07 -5.26
CA TYR A 180 -6.63 23.90 -5.76
C TYR A 180 -7.17 24.82 -6.86
N ARG A 181 -6.27 25.57 -7.51
CA ARG A 181 -6.63 26.41 -8.65
C ARG A 181 -7.42 25.63 -9.71
N VAL A 182 -8.58 26.17 -10.07
CA VAL A 182 -9.42 25.69 -11.18
C VAL A 182 -9.67 26.82 -12.18
N LYS A 183 -10.17 26.49 -13.38
CA LYS A 183 -10.26 27.46 -14.50
C LYS A 183 -11.31 28.56 -14.33
N GLY A 184 -12.35 28.35 -13.53
CA GLY A 184 -13.44 29.32 -13.39
C GLY A 184 -14.46 28.92 -12.34
N ASP A 185 -15.44 29.82 -12.13
CA ASP A 185 -16.50 29.71 -11.12
C ASP A 185 -17.28 28.39 -11.22
N ARG A 186 -17.64 27.95 -12.43
CA ARG A 186 -18.34 26.67 -12.65
C ARG A 186 -17.54 25.48 -12.11
N SER A 187 -16.23 25.42 -12.34
CA SER A 187 -15.38 24.35 -11.80
C SER A 187 -15.24 24.45 -10.28
N ALA A 188 -15.24 25.66 -9.72
CA ALA A 188 -15.24 25.85 -8.26
C ALA A 188 -16.51 25.24 -7.64
N LYS A 189 -17.68 25.53 -8.22
CA LYS A 189 -18.98 24.97 -7.77
C LYS A 189 -19.04 23.46 -7.89
N MET A 190 -18.46 22.88 -8.94
CA MET A 190 -18.41 21.41 -9.07
C MET A 190 -17.59 20.73 -7.97
N VAL A 191 -16.54 21.38 -7.46
CA VAL A 191 -15.68 20.81 -6.43
C VAL A 191 -16.19 21.14 -5.03
N LEU A 192 -16.46 22.42 -4.74
CA LEU A 192 -16.79 22.90 -3.40
C LEU A 192 -18.30 22.89 -3.13
N GLY A 193 -19.14 22.94 -4.16
CA GLY A 193 -20.59 23.12 -4.04
C GLY A 193 -21.00 24.58 -4.17
N ASP A 194 -22.28 24.79 -4.47
CA ASP A 194 -22.83 26.12 -4.73
C ASP A 194 -22.79 27.02 -3.48
N ASP A 195 -23.14 26.49 -2.31
CA ASP A 195 -23.21 27.26 -1.06
C ASP A 195 -21.84 27.80 -0.63
N ALA A 196 -20.78 26.98 -0.72
CA ALA A 196 -19.43 27.40 -0.38
C ALA A 196 -18.95 28.55 -1.29
N VAL A 197 -19.22 28.45 -2.60
CA VAL A 197 -18.85 29.48 -3.57
C VAL A 197 -19.68 30.75 -3.38
N ALA A 198 -20.98 30.62 -3.12
CA ALA A 198 -21.84 31.76 -2.76
C ALA A 198 -21.37 32.44 -1.47
N GLY A 199 -20.84 31.66 -0.52
CA GLY A 199 -20.19 32.12 0.71
C GLY A 199 -18.78 32.71 0.52
N GLY A 200 -18.28 32.83 -0.71
CA GLY A 200 -17.01 33.50 -1.04
C GLY A 200 -15.84 32.58 -1.38
N ALA A 201 -16.03 31.25 -1.39
CA ALA A 201 -14.96 30.33 -1.74
C ALA A 201 -14.57 30.48 -3.22
N ALA A 202 -13.35 30.98 -3.48
CA ALA A 202 -12.93 31.36 -4.83
C ALA A 202 -11.62 30.70 -5.29
N PRO A 203 -11.54 29.35 -5.41
CA PRO A 203 -10.32 28.66 -5.87
C PRO A 203 -9.91 29.04 -7.30
N HIS A 204 -10.84 29.53 -8.11
CA HIS A 204 -10.57 29.98 -9.48
C HIS A 204 -9.79 31.32 -9.55
N LEU A 205 -9.72 32.08 -8.44
CA LEU A 205 -8.92 33.30 -8.35
C LEU A 205 -7.47 33.04 -7.90
N LEU A 206 -7.13 31.81 -7.52
CA LEU A 206 -5.76 31.43 -7.20
C LEU A 206 -4.86 31.60 -8.43
N GLY A 207 -3.68 32.17 -8.24
CA GLY A 207 -2.69 32.42 -9.30
C GLY A 207 -1.45 31.55 -9.17
N ASP A 208 -0.44 31.83 -10.00
CA ASP A 208 0.84 31.09 -9.97
C ASP A 208 1.61 31.29 -8.65
N ALA A 209 1.45 32.44 -8.00
CA ALA A 209 2.01 32.71 -6.67
C ALA A 209 1.34 31.86 -5.56
N SER A 210 0.18 31.26 -5.84
CA SER A 210 -0.61 30.48 -4.90
C SER A 210 -0.32 28.98 -4.97
N LYS A 211 0.85 28.55 -5.48
CA LYS A 211 1.25 27.13 -5.47
C LYS A 211 1.19 26.58 -4.04
N GLY A 212 0.50 25.44 -3.90
CA GLY A 212 0.25 24.80 -2.61
C GLY A 212 -0.91 25.39 -1.80
N VAL A 213 -1.54 26.49 -2.26
CA VAL A 213 -2.75 27.04 -1.62
C VAL A 213 -3.98 26.23 -2.02
N VAL A 214 -4.80 25.93 -1.03
CA VAL A 214 -6.04 25.16 -1.14
C VAL A 214 -7.18 25.97 -0.53
N VAL A 215 -8.31 26.02 -1.22
CA VAL A 215 -9.59 26.43 -0.62
C VAL A 215 -10.30 25.16 -0.15
N LEU A 216 -10.57 25.08 1.15
CA LEU A 216 -11.19 23.93 1.81
C LEU A 216 -12.55 24.35 2.35
N ASP A 217 -13.61 23.75 1.81
CA ASP A 217 -14.93 23.74 2.44
C ASP A 217 -14.92 22.75 3.61
N GLN A 218 -15.32 23.21 4.79
CA GLN A 218 -15.29 22.44 6.04
C GLN A 218 -16.47 21.46 6.13
N GLY A 219 -17.53 21.67 5.33
CA GLY A 219 -18.73 20.84 5.34
C GLY A 219 -19.64 21.07 6.56
N ASP A 220 -19.44 22.17 7.28
CA ASP A 220 -20.18 22.57 8.48
C ASP A 220 -20.35 24.10 8.53
N GLU A 221 -20.88 24.62 9.64
CA GLU A 221 -21.11 26.06 9.85
C GLU A 221 -19.81 26.90 9.82
N GLY A 222 -18.64 26.28 9.86
CA GLY A 222 -17.35 26.94 9.69
C GLY A 222 -17.10 27.44 8.26
N GLY A 223 -17.93 27.06 7.29
CA GLY A 223 -17.83 27.52 5.90
C GLY A 223 -16.54 27.08 5.23
N HIS A 224 -15.85 28.01 4.57
CA HIS A 224 -14.61 27.72 3.85
C HIS A 224 -13.39 28.41 4.47
N THR A 225 -12.22 27.79 4.29
CA THR A 225 -10.93 28.36 4.65
C THR A 225 -9.96 28.29 3.48
N THR A 226 -9.00 29.21 3.43
CA THR A 226 -7.90 29.17 2.47
C THR A 226 -6.61 28.94 3.23
N LEU A 227 -5.93 27.84 2.93
CA LEU A 227 -4.70 27.42 3.62
C LEU A 227 -3.58 27.14 2.63
N LYS A 228 -2.33 27.28 3.06
CA LYS A 228 -1.16 26.84 2.30
C LYS A 228 -0.69 25.51 2.86
N ALA A 229 -0.79 24.46 2.05
CA ALA A 229 -0.38 23.12 2.45
C ALA A 229 1.15 22.99 2.46
N ASP A 230 1.67 22.20 3.40
CA ASP A 230 3.06 21.79 3.40
C ASP A 230 3.39 20.95 2.16
N VAL A 231 4.66 21.04 1.73
CA VAL A 231 5.18 20.29 0.60
C VAL A 231 5.92 19.07 1.13
N ILE A 232 5.52 17.91 0.64
CA ILE A 232 6.27 16.65 0.77
C ILE A 232 6.59 16.20 -0.65
N ASP A 233 7.87 16.13 -0.99
CA ASP A 233 8.32 15.58 -2.27
C ASP A 233 8.32 14.03 -2.25
N LEU A 234 8.64 13.40 -3.39
CA LEU A 234 8.61 11.93 -3.48
C LEU A 234 9.66 11.24 -2.59
N PRO A 235 10.93 11.69 -2.53
CA PRO A 235 11.91 11.16 -1.58
C PRO A 235 11.46 11.24 -0.12
N GLN A 236 10.99 12.40 0.33
CA GLN A 236 10.48 12.59 1.70
C GLN A 236 9.28 11.68 1.97
N PHE A 237 8.36 11.54 1.00
CA PHE A 237 7.22 10.65 1.15
C PHE A 237 7.65 9.19 1.28
N ARG A 238 8.69 8.77 0.54
CA ARG A 238 9.28 7.44 0.67
C ARG A 238 9.87 7.19 2.04
N GLU A 239 10.62 8.15 2.60
CA GLU A 239 11.16 8.03 3.96
C GLU A 239 10.05 7.86 5.00
N ILE A 240 8.96 8.64 4.87
CA ILE A 240 7.78 8.52 5.74
C ILE A 240 7.15 7.13 5.62
N CYS A 241 6.95 6.61 4.40
CA CYS A 241 6.37 5.29 4.20
C CYS A 241 7.28 4.16 4.71
N LEU A 242 8.60 4.28 4.59
CA LEU A 242 9.53 3.30 5.15
C LEU A 242 9.49 3.28 6.68
N ARG A 243 9.44 4.45 7.31
CA ARG A 243 9.21 4.55 8.76
C ARG A 243 7.86 3.94 9.15
N GLY A 244 6.82 4.24 8.37
CA GLY A 244 5.48 3.68 8.53
C GLY A 244 5.44 2.15 8.42
N ARG A 245 6.27 1.58 7.54
CA ARG A 245 6.44 0.13 7.41
C ARG A 245 7.10 -0.45 8.65
N GLN A 246 8.21 0.13 9.10
CA GLN A 246 8.91 -0.31 10.31
C GLN A 246 7.96 -0.34 11.52
N LEU A 247 7.17 0.72 11.72
CA LEU A 247 6.19 0.79 12.82
C LEU A 247 5.14 -0.34 12.74
N ARG A 248 4.72 -0.72 11.53
CA ARG A 248 3.78 -1.83 11.31
C ARG A 248 4.43 -3.19 11.52
N GLU A 249 5.69 -3.36 11.14
CA GLU A 249 6.46 -4.59 11.40
C GLU A 249 6.64 -4.79 12.92
N GLU A 250 7.02 -3.73 13.64
CA GLU A 250 7.15 -3.75 15.11
C GLU A 250 5.82 -4.02 15.82
N ALA A 251 4.71 -3.48 15.30
CA ALA A 251 3.37 -3.69 15.84
C ALA A 251 2.69 -4.99 15.37
N GLY A 252 3.28 -5.72 14.41
CA GLY A 252 2.64 -6.91 13.81
C GLY A 252 1.42 -6.61 12.94
N THR A 253 1.27 -5.40 12.42
CA THR A 253 0.09 -4.95 11.64
C THR A 253 0.34 -4.83 10.13
N LEU A 254 1.53 -5.17 9.63
CA LEU A 254 1.86 -5.14 8.20
C LEU A 254 1.14 -6.30 7.46
N THR A 255 0.22 -5.97 6.56
CA THR A 255 -0.66 -6.93 5.89
C THR A 255 -0.84 -6.61 4.40
N GLY A 256 -1.43 -7.56 3.66
CA GLY A 256 -1.83 -7.37 2.26
C GLY A 256 -0.65 -7.18 1.31
N ASP A 257 -0.83 -6.37 0.26
CA ASP A 257 0.18 -6.17 -0.79
C ASP A 257 1.52 -5.66 -0.23
N ALA A 258 1.51 -4.85 0.83
CA ALA A 258 2.73 -4.36 1.49
C ALA A 258 3.55 -5.47 2.17
N HIS A 259 2.91 -6.56 2.60
CA HIS A 259 3.61 -7.70 3.20
C HIS A 259 4.53 -8.40 2.19
N GLU A 260 4.07 -8.49 0.94
CA GLU A 260 4.83 -9.08 -0.19
C GLU A 260 5.76 -8.07 -0.86
N TYR A 261 5.41 -6.78 -0.82
CA TYR A 261 6.17 -5.76 -1.50
C TYR A 261 7.59 -5.63 -0.96
N GLY A 262 8.58 -5.80 -1.86
CA GLY A 262 10.01 -5.72 -1.55
C GLY A 262 10.60 -6.99 -0.92
N ARG A 263 9.81 -8.07 -0.72
CA ARG A 263 10.37 -9.35 -0.26
C ARG A 263 11.31 -9.96 -1.29
N GLU A 264 10.93 -9.96 -2.57
CA GLU A 264 11.75 -10.49 -3.65
C GLU A 264 13.12 -9.77 -3.71
N ASP A 265 13.12 -8.44 -3.61
CA ASP A 265 14.34 -7.63 -3.58
C ASP A 265 15.18 -7.90 -2.32
N ALA A 266 14.54 -8.09 -1.17
CA ALA A 266 15.22 -8.39 0.10
C ALA A 266 15.83 -9.80 0.11
N GLU A 267 15.12 -10.79 -0.40
CA GLU A 267 15.59 -12.16 -0.58
C GLU A 267 16.76 -12.21 -1.56
N GLU A 268 16.66 -11.49 -2.68
CA GLU A 268 17.76 -11.35 -3.63
C GLU A 268 18.97 -10.67 -2.99
N ALA A 269 18.77 -9.54 -2.30
CA ALA A 269 19.86 -8.87 -1.58
C ALA A 269 20.50 -9.78 -0.51
N ALA A 270 19.72 -10.62 0.18
CA ALA A 270 20.22 -11.59 1.14
C ALA A 270 21.01 -12.73 0.46
N ARG A 271 20.57 -13.21 -0.71
CA ARG A 271 21.31 -14.18 -1.55
C ARG A 271 22.65 -13.60 -1.99
N VAL A 272 22.63 -12.41 -2.58
CA VAL A 272 23.84 -11.72 -3.05
C VAL A 272 24.82 -11.48 -1.90
N ARG A 273 24.33 -11.04 -0.74
CA ARG A 273 25.15 -10.84 0.46
C ARG A 273 25.81 -12.12 0.92
N LEU A 274 25.06 -13.24 1.02
CA LEU A 274 25.62 -14.53 1.40
C LEU A 274 26.76 -14.96 0.46
N LEU A 275 26.56 -14.87 -0.85
CA LEU A 275 27.59 -15.23 -1.82
C LEU A 275 28.83 -14.34 -1.69
N THR A 276 28.62 -13.04 -1.51
CA THR A 276 29.69 -12.05 -1.32
C THR A 276 30.47 -12.32 -0.03
N ASP A 277 29.78 -12.56 1.08
CA ASP A 277 30.37 -12.84 2.39
C ASP A 277 31.20 -14.13 2.34
N CYS A 278 30.71 -15.19 1.67
CA CYS A 278 31.45 -16.42 1.42
C CYS A 278 32.75 -16.20 0.62
N VAL A 279 32.70 -15.39 -0.44
CA VAL A 279 33.91 -15.05 -1.22
C VAL A 279 34.90 -14.26 -0.36
N ASN A 280 34.40 -13.27 0.39
CA ASN A 280 35.23 -12.42 1.25
C ASN A 280 35.96 -13.24 2.32
N VAL A 281 35.30 -14.21 2.95
CA VAL A 281 35.98 -15.02 3.99
C VAL A 281 37.01 -15.98 3.40
N LEU A 282 36.79 -16.51 2.18
CA LEU A 282 37.79 -17.31 1.48
C LEU A 282 39.01 -16.47 1.11
N ASP A 283 38.79 -15.26 0.59
CA ASP A 283 39.84 -14.30 0.23
C ASP A 283 40.63 -13.83 1.46
N ALA A 284 39.95 -13.51 2.57
CA ALA A 284 40.58 -13.10 3.82
C ALA A 284 41.45 -14.20 4.46
N ASN A 285 41.12 -15.47 4.20
CA ASN A 285 41.90 -16.62 4.66
C ASN A 285 42.92 -17.12 3.63
N GLY A 286 43.02 -16.48 2.46
CA GLY A 286 43.97 -16.84 1.40
C GLY A 286 43.74 -18.23 0.78
N VAL A 287 42.48 -18.71 0.75
CA VAL A 287 42.12 -20.03 0.22
C VAL A 287 41.20 -19.92 -0.99
N ASP A 288 41.40 -20.79 -1.98
CA ASP A 288 40.58 -20.84 -3.20
C ASP A 288 39.41 -21.84 -3.11
N ARG A 289 39.36 -22.63 -2.03
CA ARG A 289 38.34 -23.64 -1.75
C ARG A 289 38.32 -24.03 -0.28
N ALA A 290 37.16 -24.45 0.21
CA ALA A 290 37.00 -24.92 1.58
C ALA A 290 35.93 -26.01 1.70
N ARG A 291 36.13 -26.93 2.66
CA ARG A 291 35.03 -27.79 3.14
C ARG A 291 33.93 -26.91 3.74
N THR A 292 32.67 -27.36 3.66
CA THR A 292 31.55 -26.55 4.14
C THR A 292 31.67 -26.21 5.63
N GLU A 293 32.13 -27.14 6.46
CA GLU A 293 32.37 -26.91 7.89
C GLU A 293 33.35 -25.75 8.12
N ARG A 294 34.45 -25.75 7.38
CA ARG A 294 35.45 -24.69 7.47
C ARG A 294 34.91 -23.35 6.99
N LEU A 295 34.08 -23.35 5.94
CA LEU A 295 33.41 -22.13 5.45
C LEU A 295 32.40 -21.57 6.47
N VAL A 296 31.68 -22.42 7.20
CA VAL A 296 30.82 -22.01 8.33
C VAL A 296 31.64 -21.35 9.42
N GLU A 297 32.73 -21.99 9.86
CA GLU A 297 33.62 -21.43 10.89
C GLU A 297 34.15 -20.04 10.49
N MET A 298 34.57 -19.88 9.23
CA MET A 298 35.07 -18.61 8.71
C MET A 298 33.97 -17.53 8.67
N LEU A 299 32.74 -17.88 8.30
CA LEU A 299 31.60 -16.95 8.27
C LEU A 299 31.22 -16.50 9.68
N GLN A 300 31.12 -17.43 10.63
CA GLN A 300 30.82 -17.16 12.04
C GLN A 300 31.91 -16.31 12.71
N HIS A 301 33.17 -16.50 12.31
CA HIS A 301 34.25 -15.68 12.86
C HIS A 301 34.21 -14.22 12.41
N LEU A 302 33.68 -13.94 11.21
CA LEU A 302 33.70 -12.61 10.61
C LEU A 302 32.36 -11.85 10.70
N TYR A 303 31.23 -12.57 10.80
CA TYR A 303 29.91 -11.94 10.81
C TYR A 303 28.94 -12.60 11.79
N ASP A 304 28.50 -11.84 12.80
CA ASP A 304 27.50 -12.24 13.80
C ASP A 304 26.18 -12.77 13.19
N ARG A 305 25.83 -12.29 11.98
CA ARG A 305 24.63 -12.72 11.24
C ARG A 305 24.60 -14.21 10.88
N TYR A 306 25.72 -14.92 11.05
CA TYR A 306 25.88 -16.32 10.73
C TYR A 306 26.12 -17.21 11.95
N ASP A 307 26.03 -16.69 13.18
CA ASP A 307 26.29 -17.45 14.41
C ASP A 307 25.51 -18.78 14.47
N ASP A 308 24.24 -18.77 14.05
CA ASP A 308 23.39 -19.96 14.03
C ASP A 308 23.46 -20.79 12.73
N ILE A 309 24.34 -20.43 11.78
CA ILE A 309 24.39 -21.13 10.49
C ILE A 309 25.01 -22.52 10.65
N THR A 310 24.25 -23.54 10.27
CA THR A 310 24.74 -24.93 10.25
C THR A 310 25.30 -25.30 8.89
N LYS A 311 26.14 -26.34 8.82
CA LYS A 311 26.60 -26.91 7.53
C LYS A 311 25.43 -27.22 6.57
N PRO A 312 24.37 -27.95 6.97
CA PRO A 312 23.21 -28.18 6.08
C PRO A 312 22.52 -26.88 5.69
N GLY A 313 22.39 -25.91 6.61
CA GLY A 313 21.81 -24.60 6.36
C GLY A 313 22.59 -23.80 5.31
N LEU A 314 23.92 -23.76 5.43
CA LEU A 314 24.78 -23.09 4.45
C LEU A 314 24.69 -23.75 3.07
N GLN A 315 24.71 -25.09 3.00
CA GLN A 315 24.57 -25.80 1.72
C GLN A 315 23.23 -25.53 1.04
N ALA A 316 22.14 -25.54 1.81
CA ALA A 316 20.80 -25.24 1.30
C ALA A 316 20.73 -23.81 0.75
N ARG A 317 21.25 -22.83 1.51
CA ARG A 317 21.25 -21.42 1.12
C ARG A 317 22.15 -21.15 -0.10
N LEU A 318 23.33 -21.76 -0.17
CA LEU A 318 24.23 -21.64 -1.33
C LEU A 318 23.62 -22.26 -2.59
N ARG A 319 22.96 -23.42 -2.45
CA ARG A 319 22.23 -24.03 -3.58
C ARG A 319 21.09 -23.12 -4.06
N ALA A 320 20.28 -22.59 -3.15
CA ALA A 320 19.19 -21.67 -3.47
C ALA A 320 19.68 -20.34 -4.07
N ALA A 321 20.90 -19.92 -3.72
CA ALA A 321 21.56 -18.74 -4.29
C ALA A 321 22.25 -18.99 -5.64
N GLY A 322 22.15 -20.20 -6.20
CA GLY A 322 22.72 -20.50 -7.53
C GLY A 322 24.16 -21.00 -7.52
N ALA A 323 24.81 -21.14 -6.35
CA ALA A 323 26.16 -21.70 -6.25
C ALA A 323 26.19 -23.23 -6.40
N GLY A 324 25.04 -23.91 -6.54
CA GLY A 324 24.98 -25.35 -6.78
C GLY A 324 25.31 -26.24 -5.56
N THR A 325 25.60 -27.51 -5.82
CA THR A 325 25.96 -28.52 -4.80
C THR A 325 27.47 -28.52 -4.54
N THR A 326 27.92 -29.14 -3.44
CA THR A 326 29.35 -29.30 -3.18
C THR A 326 30.06 -30.07 -4.28
N VAL A 327 31.28 -29.68 -4.61
CA VAL A 327 32.19 -30.35 -5.56
C VAL A 327 33.33 -31.05 -4.84
N LYS A 328 34.05 -31.91 -5.57
CA LYS A 328 35.29 -32.55 -5.11
C LYS A 328 36.45 -31.55 -5.12
N LEU A 329 37.11 -31.37 -3.99
CA LEU A 329 38.13 -30.32 -3.81
C LEU A 329 39.57 -30.77 -4.13
N GLY A 330 39.82 -32.06 -4.36
CA GLY A 330 41.18 -32.62 -4.35
C GLY A 330 41.78 -32.63 -2.95
N ALA A 331 43.08 -32.91 -2.82
CA ALA A 331 43.71 -33.04 -1.51
C ALA A 331 43.73 -31.69 -0.75
N ILE A 332 43.15 -31.69 0.46
CA ILE A 332 43.08 -30.53 1.37
C ILE A 332 42.79 -31.03 2.81
N ASP A 333 43.25 -30.32 3.84
CA ASP A 333 43.06 -30.67 5.26
C ASP A 333 43.44 -32.12 5.63
N GLY A 334 44.48 -32.68 4.98
CA GLY A 334 44.89 -34.08 5.19
C GLY A 334 43.92 -35.14 4.63
N MET A 335 42.89 -34.72 3.88
CA MET A 335 41.95 -35.61 3.20
C MET A 335 42.27 -35.69 1.70
N ALA A 336 42.15 -36.89 1.11
CA ALA A 336 42.50 -37.10 -0.29
C ALA A 336 41.58 -36.38 -1.29
N ASN A 337 40.27 -36.33 -1.03
CA ASN A 337 39.30 -35.69 -1.92
C ASN A 337 37.93 -35.38 -1.23
N PRO A 338 37.90 -34.47 -0.24
CA PRO A 338 36.66 -34.10 0.45
C PRO A 338 35.73 -33.27 -0.46
N ASN A 339 34.47 -33.15 -0.02
CA ASN A 339 33.49 -32.29 -0.66
C ASN A 339 33.51 -30.89 -0.05
N GLY A 340 33.27 -29.86 -0.87
CA GLY A 340 33.06 -28.50 -0.38
C GLY A 340 32.73 -27.54 -1.51
N TYR A 341 33.08 -26.26 -1.35
CA TYR A 341 32.85 -25.23 -2.35
C TYR A 341 34.18 -24.62 -2.79
N THR A 342 34.30 -24.30 -4.07
CA THR A 342 35.39 -23.45 -4.57
C THR A 342 34.97 -21.99 -4.56
N ARG A 343 35.93 -21.10 -4.38
CA ARG A 343 35.74 -19.65 -4.51
C ARG A 343 35.12 -19.29 -5.86
N ALA A 344 35.62 -19.89 -6.94
CA ALA A 344 35.12 -19.67 -8.30
C ALA A 344 33.63 -20.04 -8.42
N GLN A 345 33.25 -21.22 -7.91
CA GLN A 345 31.86 -21.69 -7.90
C GLN A 345 30.91 -20.72 -7.18
N ILE A 346 31.32 -20.16 -6.04
CA ILE A 346 30.50 -19.19 -5.30
C ILE A 346 30.47 -17.84 -6.01
N ALA A 347 31.60 -17.38 -6.54
CA ALA A 347 31.71 -16.09 -7.25
C ALA A 347 30.89 -16.07 -8.55
N ASP A 348 30.86 -17.17 -9.30
CA ASP A 348 30.09 -17.29 -10.55
C ASP A 348 28.57 -17.22 -10.32
N ALA A 349 28.11 -17.52 -9.11
CA ALA A 349 26.72 -17.39 -8.73
C ALA A 349 26.31 -15.95 -8.38
N ILE A 350 27.26 -15.02 -8.21
CA ILE A 350 26.95 -13.62 -7.93
C ILE A 350 26.37 -12.98 -9.21
N PRO A 351 25.13 -12.44 -9.18
CA PRO A 351 24.53 -11.79 -10.33
C PRO A 351 25.42 -10.64 -10.82
N ARG A 352 25.81 -10.67 -12.10
CA ARG A 352 26.46 -9.52 -12.73
C ARG A 352 25.42 -8.41 -12.83
N LYS A 353 25.75 -7.21 -12.34
CA LYS A 353 24.91 -6.02 -12.57
C LYS A 353 24.61 -5.93 -14.07
N LYS A 354 23.33 -6.03 -14.45
CA LYS A 354 22.89 -5.55 -15.75
C LYS A 354 23.16 -4.05 -15.75
N GLY A 355 24.06 -3.62 -16.64
CA GLY A 355 24.37 -2.21 -16.86
C GLY A 355 23.18 -1.44 -17.41
#